data_AF-A0A8J3C8Q2-F1
#
_entry.id   AF-A0A8J3C8Q2-F1
#
_cell.length_a   1.000
_cell.length_b   1.000
_cell.length_c   1.000
_cell.angle_alpha   90.00
_cell.angle_beta   90.00
_cell.angle_gamma   90.00
#
_symmetry.space_group_name_H-M   'P 1'
#
loop_
_entity.id
_entity.type
_entity.pdbx_description
1 polymer ?
#
loop_
_entity_poly.entity_id
_entity_poly.type
_entity_poly.pdbx_seq_one_letter_code
_entity_poly.pdbx_strand_id
1 'polypeptide(L)'
;MAKDWQAVAAAMQKRLSDLDMTQAELVQRARVAPMTVRELLFNERPRRRSPRTLAAISEALGWSSGHLAAIRDGTQPTDPDDGDPILTELDTIKEQLTALTQRLDAVERQLAADDERS
;
A
#
# COMPACT_ATOMS: atom_id res chain seq x y z
N MET A 1 -23.03 -4.45 -7.79
CA MET A 1 -21.74 -4.05 -8.40
C MET A 1 -20.95 -5.31 -8.75
N ALA A 2 -20.19 -5.32 -9.84
CA ALA A 2 -19.36 -6.47 -10.20
C ALA A 2 -18.19 -6.58 -9.21
N LYS A 3 -17.78 -7.81 -8.87
CA LYS A 3 -16.65 -8.04 -7.97
C LYS A 3 -15.36 -7.59 -8.65
N ASP A 4 -14.61 -6.70 -8.00
CA ASP A 4 -13.37 -6.15 -8.53
C ASP A 4 -12.17 -7.01 -8.10
N TRP A 5 -12.01 -8.14 -8.78
CA TRP A 5 -10.86 -9.02 -8.58
C TRP A 5 -9.56 -8.41 -9.11
N GLN A 6 -9.65 -7.44 -10.01
CA GLN A 6 -8.47 -6.74 -10.51
C GLN A 6 -7.90 -5.80 -9.45
N ALA A 7 -8.76 -5.08 -8.72
CA ALA A 7 -8.36 -4.28 -7.58
C ALA A 7 -7.72 -5.12 -6.47
N VAL A 8 -8.26 -6.32 -6.19
CA VAL A 8 -7.65 -7.27 -5.25
C VAL A 8 -6.23 -7.66 -5.69
N ALA A 9 -6.05 -8.04 -6.95
CA ALA A 9 -4.76 -8.41 -7.50
C ALA A 9 -3.73 -7.27 -7.39
N ALA A 10 -4.13 -6.06 -7.77
CA ALA A 10 -3.29 -4.86 -7.69
C ALA A 10 -2.89 -4.52 -6.26
N ALA A 11 -3.84 -4.58 -5.31
CA ALA A 11 -3.57 -4.34 -3.90
C ALA A 11 -2.57 -5.36 -3.34
N MET A 12 -2.76 -6.64 -3.63
CA MET A 12 -1.85 -7.69 -3.19
C MET A 12 -0.43 -7.50 -3.75
N GLN A 13 -0.29 -7.18 -5.05
CA GLN A 13 1.01 -6.91 -5.66
C GLN A 13 1.71 -5.73 -5.01
N LYS A 14 0.98 -4.62 -4.83
CA LYS A 14 1.50 -3.42 -4.16
C LYS A 14 2.01 -3.76 -2.75
N ARG A 15 1.20 -4.45 -1.94
CA ARG A 15 1.59 -4.77 -0.55
C ARG A 15 2.75 -5.74 -0.46
N LEU A 16 2.89 -6.68 -1.40
CA LEU A 16 4.09 -7.51 -1.48
C LEU A 16 5.34 -6.68 -1.74
N SER A 17 5.25 -5.69 -2.65
CA SER A 17 6.35 -4.74 -2.89
C SER A 17 6.64 -3.86 -1.67
N ASP A 18 5.61 -3.33 -1.01
CA ASP A 18 5.78 -2.48 0.19
C ASP A 18 6.45 -3.23 1.36
N LEU A 19 6.19 -4.54 1.47
CA LEU A 19 6.73 -5.41 2.52
C LEU A 19 8.03 -6.14 2.13
N ASP A 20 8.55 -5.89 0.92
CA ASP A 20 9.64 -6.67 0.31
C ASP A 20 9.43 -8.20 0.45
N MET A 21 8.18 -8.64 0.26
CA MET A 21 7.75 -10.01 0.52
C MET A 21 7.55 -10.77 -0.80
N THR A 22 8.10 -11.98 -0.88
CA THR A 22 7.92 -12.87 -2.02
C THR A 22 6.58 -13.61 -1.98
N GLN A 23 6.13 -14.11 -3.14
CA GLN A 23 4.96 -14.97 -3.23
C GLN A 23 5.09 -16.24 -2.37
N ALA A 24 6.30 -16.81 -2.28
CA ALA A 24 6.56 -18.01 -1.50
C ALA A 24 6.39 -17.77 0.00
N GLU A 25 6.85 -16.61 0.50
CA GLU A 25 6.65 -16.22 1.90
C GLU A 25 5.18 -15.97 2.22
N LEU A 26 4.44 -15.32 1.31
CA LEU A 26 3.00 -15.13 1.48
C LEU A 26 2.25 -16.47 1.58
N VAL A 27 2.60 -17.43 0.72
CA VAL A 27 2.05 -18.80 0.75
C VAL A 27 2.28 -19.45 2.11
N GLN A 28 3.51 -19.36 2.64
CA GLN A 28 3.86 -19.93 3.93
C GLN A 28 3.12 -19.23 5.08
N ARG A 29 3.09 -17.90 5.10
CA ARG A 29 2.41 -17.10 6.14
C ARG A 29 0.90 -17.34 6.16
N ALA A 30 0.25 -17.27 5.00
CA ALA A 30 -1.20 -17.46 4.88
C ALA A 30 -1.64 -18.93 4.99
N ARG A 31 -0.71 -19.89 4.89
CA ARG A 31 -0.98 -21.34 4.88
C ARG A 31 -2.02 -21.74 3.83
N VAL A 32 -1.92 -21.15 2.65
CA VAL A 32 -2.78 -21.41 1.49
C VAL A 32 -1.98 -22.07 0.37
N ALA A 33 -2.64 -22.74 -0.57
CA ALA A 33 -1.95 -23.37 -1.69
C ALA A 33 -1.25 -22.32 -2.59
N PRO A 34 -0.03 -22.61 -3.12
CA PRO A 34 0.69 -21.70 -4.01
C PRO A 34 -0.13 -21.26 -5.23
N MET A 35 -0.88 -22.19 -5.81
CA MET A 35 -1.74 -21.93 -6.97
C MET A 35 -2.83 -20.91 -6.64
N THR A 36 -3.36 -20.92 -5.41
CA THR A 36 -4.38 -19.97 -4.96
C THR A 36 -3.85 -18.55 -4.90
N VAL A 37 -2.62 -18.36 -4.39
CA VAL A 37 -1.98 -17.04 -4.35
C VAL A 37 -1.66 -16.57 -5.77
N ARG A 38 -1.16 -17.46 -6.63
CA ARG A 38 -0.89 -17.14 -8.04
C ARG A 38 -2.15 -16.70 -8.79
N GLU A 39 -3.23 -17.46 -8.68
CA GLU A 39 -4.49 -17.13 -9.34
C GLU A 39 -5.06 -15.78 -8.87
N LEU A 40 -4.84 -15.41 -7.60
CA LEU A 40 -5.26 -14.12 -7.06
C LEU A 40 -4.38 -12.97 -7.55
N LEU A 41 -3.05 -13.13 -7.53
CA LEU A 41 -2.11 -12.09 -7.97
C LEU A 41 -2.25 -11.76 -9.44
N PHE A 42 -2.54 -12.75 -10.29
CA PHE A 42 -2.63 -12.57 -11.74
C PHE A 42 -4.07 -12.52 -12.26
N ASN A 43 -5.07 -12.62 -11.39
CA ASN A 43 -6.49 -12.66 -11.76
C ASN A 43 -6.80 -13.71 -12.86
N GLU A 44 -6.04 -14.82 -12.90
CA GLU A 44 -6.06 -15.81 -14.00
C GLU A 44 -7.40 -16.59 -14.07
N ARG A 45 -8.13 -16.71 -12.95
CA ARG A 45 -9.44 -17.35 -12.88
C ARG A 45 -10.35 -16.65 -11.85
N PRO A 46 -11.27 -15.78 -12.28
CA PRO A 46 -12.25 -15.17 -11.37
C PRO A 46 -13.31 -16.20 -10.96
N ARG A 47 -12.96 -17.10 -10.04
CA ARG A 47 -13.88 -18.01 -9.35
C ARG A 47 -14.16 -17.51 -7.95
N ARG A 48 -15.35 -17.84 -7.43
CA ARG A 48 -15.76 -17.55 -6.04
C ARG A 48 -14.78 -18.21 -5.07
N ARG A 49 -13.88 -17.43 -4.47
CA ARG A 49 -12.93 -17.93 -3.47
C ARG A 49 -13.57 -18.01 -2.09
N SER A 50 -13.05 -18.93 -1.29
CA SER A 50 -13.45 -19.10 0.11
C SER A 50 -13.19 -17.79 0.87
N PRO A 51 -14.19 -17.25 1.59
CA PRO A 51 -14.00 -16.11 2.49
C PRO A 51 -12.84 -16.33 3.47
N ARG A 52 -12.67 -17.56 3.95
CA ARG A 52 -11.57 -17.95 4.85
C ARG A 52 -10.19 -17.77 4.21
N THR A 53 -10.06 -18.05 2.92
CA THR A 53 -8.80 -17.87 2.19
C THR A 53 -8.45 -16.40 2.04
N LEU A 54 -9.43 -15.55 1.69
CA LEU A 54 -9.19 -14.11 1.59
C LEU A 54 -8.83 -13.49 2.95
N ALA A 55 -9.45 -13.96 4.03
CA ALA A 55 -9.09 -13.55 5.38
C ALA A 55 -7.65 -13.91 5.73
N ALA A 56 -7.25 -15.16 5.53
CA ALA A 56 -5.88 -15.62 5.83
C ALA A 56 -4.81 -14.87 5.01
N ILE A 57 -5.10 -14.56 3.74
CA ILE A 57 -4.18 -13.76 2.91
C ILE A 57 -4.13 -12.31 3.38
N SER A 58 -5.28 -11.72 3.78
CA SER A 58 -5.30 -10.35 4.31
C SER A 58 -4.44 -10.23 5.57
N GLU A 59 -4.62 -11.15 6.51
CA GLU A 59 -3.84 -11.20 7.75
C GLU A 59 -2.35 -11.41 7.49
N ALA A 60 -1.98 -12.30 6.54
CA ALA A 60 -0.60 -12.54 6.17
C ALA A 60 0.09 -11.32 5.51
N LEU A 61 -0.69 -10.42 4.91
CA LEU A 61 -0.24 -9.15 4.34
C LEU A 61 -0.29 -7.99 5.36
N GLY A 62 -0.61 -8.29 6.62
CA GLY A 62 -0.69 -7.31 7.71
C GLY A 62 -1.99 -6.49 7.71
N TRP A 63 -3.00 -6.88 6.95
CA TRP A 63 -4.31 -6.22 6.94
C TRP A 63 -5.32 -6.91 7.87
N SER A 64 -6.45 -6.22 8.13
CA SER A 64 -7.60 -6.84 8.78
C SER A 64 -8.18 -7.97 7.91
N SER A 65 -8.75 -9.00 8.54
CA SER A 65 -9.28 -10.19 7.86
C SER A 65 -10.36 -9.90 6.80
N GLY A 66 -11.01 -8.74 6.88
CA GLY A 66 -12.02 -8.28 5.92
C GLY A 66 -11.47 -7.46 4.75
N HIS A 67 -10.19 -7.06 4.76
CA HIS A 67 -9.66 -6.04 3.86
C HIS A 67 -9.79 -6.42 2.38
N LEU A 68 -9.28 -7.59 1.96
CA LEU A 68 -9.39 -8.02 0.57
C LEU A 68 -10.84 -8.30 0.14
N ALA A 69 -11.72 -8.64 1.08
CA ALA A 69 -13.14 -8.80 0.77
C ALA A 69 -13.81 -7.45 0.52
N ALA A 70 -13.45 -6.40 1.26
CA ALA A 70 -13.92 -5.04 1.04
C ALA A 70 -13.46 -4.50 -0.32
N ILE A 71 -12.17 -4.65 -0.67
CA ILE A 71 -11.64 -4.28 -2.01
C ILE A 71 -12.43 -4.98 -3.12
N ARG A 72 -12.62 -6.29 -3.00
CA ARG A 72 -13.40 -7.09 -3.96
C ARG A 72 -14.81 -6.55 -4.14
N ASP A 73 -15.44 -6.10 -3.07
CA ASP A 73 -16.82 -5.62 -3.08
C ASP A 73 -16.94 -4.13 -3.48
N GLY A 74 -15.80 -3.47 -3.74
CA GLY A 74 -15.74 -2.05 -4.11
C GLY A 74 -15.91 -1.10 -2.93
N THR A 75 -15.81 -1.61 -1.70
CA THR A 75 -15.86 -0.82 -0.47
C THR A 75 -14.43 -0.44 -0.08
N GLN A 76 -14.19 0.83 0.23
CA GLN A 76 -12.90 1.29 0.77
C GLN A 76 -12.65 0.56 2.11
N PRO A 77 -11.65 -0.34 2.21
CA PRO A 77 -11.29 -0.92 3.50
C PRO A 77 -10.59 0.15 4.34
N THR A 78 -10.77 0.12 5.65
CA THR A 78 -9.91 0.86 6.57
C THR A 78 -8.48 0.33 6.40
N ASP A 79 -7.55 1.21 6.01
CA ASP A 79 -6.13 0.86 5.96
C ASP A 79 -5.69 0.63 7.41
N PRO A 80 -5.05 -0.50 7.78
CA PRO A 80 -4.53 -0.66 9.14
C PRO A 80 -3.49 0.39 9.52
N ASP A 81 -2.87 1.00 8.51
CA ASP A 81 -1.93 2.09 8.64
C ASP A 81 -2.67 3.45 8.82
N ASP A 82 -4.00 3.50 8.59
CA ASP A 82 -4.84 4.69 8.76
C ASP A 82 -4.96 5.05 10.24
N GLY A 83 -4.35 6.17 10.63
CA GLY A 83 -4.27 6.60 12.02
C GLY A 83 -3.13 5.97 12.82
N ASP A 84 -2.17 5.28 12.16
CA ASP A 84 -0.91 4.95 12.82
C ASP A 84 -0.18 6.27 13.16
N PRO A 85 0.05 6.56 14.45
CA PRO A 85 0.70 7.80 14.87
C PRO A 85 2.12 7.93 14.30
N ILE A 86 2.83 6.82 14.05
CA ILE A 86 4.18 6.83 13.49
C ILE A 86 4.14 7.25 12.02
N LEU A 87 3.18 6.74 11.26
CA LEU A 87 3.04 7.11 9.84
C LEU A 87 2.55 8.55 9.68
N THR A 88 1.63 8.97 10.56
CA THR A 88 1.17 10.36 10.63
C THR A 88 2.32 11.32 10.95
N GLU A 89 3.17 10.96 11.90
CA GLU A 89 4.38 11.74 12.24
C GLU A 89 5.37 11.75 11.07
N LEU A 90 5.56 10.62 10.39
CA LEU A 90 6.44 10.53 9.24
C LEU A 90 5.99 11.43 8.08
N ASP A 91 4.68 11.50 7.81
CA ASP A 91 4.14 12.40 6.80
C ASP A 91 4.29 13.87 7.21
N THR A 92 4.11 14.18 8.49
CA THR A 92 4.39 15.52 9.04
C THR A 92 5.86 15.91 8.85
N ILE A 93 6.80 14.98 9.10
CA ILE A 93 8.24 15.22 8.88
C ILE A 93 8.55 15.45 7.40
N LYS A 94 7.95 14.70 6.47
CA LYS A 94 8.12 14.91 5.02
C LYS A 94 7.63 16.28 4.58
N GLU A 95 6.49 16.71 5.08
CA GLU A 95 5.94 18.04 4.81
C GLU A 95 6.89 19.15 5.32
N GLN A 96 7.40 19.00 6.55
CA GLN A 96 8.36 19.95 7.12
C GLN A 96 9.66 20.02 6.33
N LEU A 97 10.19 18.87 5.90
CA LEU A 97 11.41 18.82 5.09
C LEU A 97 11.20 19.51 3.74
N THR A 98 10.05 19.27 3.11
CA THR A 98 9.69 19.93 1.84
C THR A 98 9.61 21.45 2.01
N ALA A 99 9.00 21.94 3.10
CA ALA A 99 8.93 23.36 3.40
C ALA A 99 10.32 23.97 3.66
N LEU A 100 11.21 23.24 4.34
CA LEU A 100 12.59 23.69 4.58
C LEU A 100 13.38 23.80 3.27
N THR A 101 13.28 22.81 2.37
CA THR A 101 13.94 22.86 1.06
C THR A 101 13.44 24.04 0.24
N GLN A 102 12.12 24.27 0.18
CA GLN A 102 11.54 25.41 -0.54
C GLN A 102 12.01 26.76 0.02
N ARG A 103 12.16 26.86 1.35
CA ARG A 103 12.66 28.07 2.00
C ARG A 103 14.14 28.28 1.70
N LEU A 104 14.94 27.22 1.69
CA LEU A 104 16.35 27.29 1.33
C LEU A 104 16.50 27.77 -0.12
N ASP A 105 15.75 27.19 -1.06
CA ASP A 105 15.75 27.61 -2.47
C ASP A 105 15.34 29.08 -2.65
N ALA A 106 14.45 29.59 -1.80
CA ALA A 106 14.05 30.99 -1.81
C ALA A 106 15.17 31.91 -1.29
N VAL A 107 15.86 31.52 -0.22
CA VAL A 107 16.99 32.28 0.34
C VAL A 107 18.16 32.30 -0.63
N GLU A 108 18.50 31.17 -1.25
CA GLU A 108 19.56 31.07 -2.25
C GLU A 108 19.30 31.99 -3.45
N ARG A 109 18.05 32.03 -3.95
CA ARG A 109 17.66 32.96 -5.02
C ARG A 109 17.75 34.43 -4.62
N GLN A 110 17.44 34.76 -3.37
CA GLN A 110 17.52 36.13 -2.89
C GLN A 110 18.96 36.60 -2.71
N LEU A 111 19.83 35.74 -2.18
CA LEU A 111 21.27 36.02 -2.08
C LEU A 111 21.90 36.25 -3.46
N ALA A 112 21.57 35.41 -4.46
CA ALA A 112 22.04 35.59 -5.83
C ALA A 112 21.58 36.95 -6.42
N ALA A 113 20.33 37.34 -6.18
CA ALA A 113 19.80 38.61 -6.67
C ALA A 113 20.40 39.84 -5.97
N ASP A 114 20.84 39.72 -4.73
CA ASP A 114 21.50 40.80 -3.98
C ASP A 114 22.99 40.93 -4.38
N ASP A 115 23.67 39.82 -4.68
CA ASP A 115 25.04 39.82 -5.23
C ASP A 115 25.11 40.46 -6.63
N GLU A 116 24.09 40.25 -7.48
CA GLU A 116 24.02 40.88 -8.81
C GLU A 116 23.77 42.41 -8.79
N ARG A 117 23.39 42.96 -7.62
CA ARG A 117 23.07 44.39 -7.44
C ARG A 117 24.20 45.20 -6.80
N SER A 118 25.24 44.55 -6.26
CA SER A 118 26.45 45.19 -5.70
C SER A 118 27.54 45.35 -6.75
#